data_AF-A0A7U9RR04-F1
#
_entry.id   AF-A0A7U9RR04-F1
#
_cell.length_a   1.000
_cell.length_b   1.000
_cell.length_c   1.000
_cell.angle_alpha   90.00
_cell.angle_beta   90.00
_cell.angle_gamma   90.00
#
_symmetry.space_group_name_H-M   'P 1'
#
loop_
_entity.id
_entity.type
_entity.pdbx_description
1 polymer ?
#
loop_
_entity_poly.entity_id
_entity_poly.type
_entity_poly.pdbx_seq_one_letter_code
_entity_poly.pdbx_strand_id
1 'polypeptide(L)'
;MISIINWPFLHYWLYAAFPHCYGLQNYLLKYLPYSQEWIYQMFGTDTKQEITPVIHKVAIDGKEIIIQMYRYHVEYRMDGKELYKPCISYHAIKSLDNDTFMLLLPIIDMFEKVENDYPDLKPDLHRILAQTGLPKEHLEDIVYSLDIGLLHDDGAEDAPLWYLRQETATSLYIAEWWPYVREFHLYCQNFLSDDIDSLNIYISVPEGEDAYLFGKRILSEHLL
;
A
#
# COMPACT_ATOMS: atom_id res chain seq x y z
N MET A 1 -19.45 -3.60 -4.87
CA MET A 1 -18.70 -3.79 -6.14
C MET A 1 -17.34 -3.15 -5.92
N ILE A 2 -16.26 -3.91 -6.04
CA ILE A 2 -14.88 -3.42 -5.88
C ILE A 2 -14.53 -2.74 -7.21
N SER A 3 -14.47 -1.42 -7.22
CA SER A 3 -14.14 -0.61 -8.40
C SER A 3 -13.73 0.78 -7.96
N ILE A 4 -12.68 1.33 -8.57
CA ILE A 4 -12.14 2.66 -8.24
C ILE A 4 -13.11 3.79 -8.57
N ILE A 5 -14.16 3.53 -9.36
CA ILE A 5 -15.22 4.51 -9.61
C ILE A 5 -16.03 4.79 -8.33
N ASN A 6 -16.03 3.85 -7.38
CA ASN A 6 -16.72 4.00 -6.12
C ASN A 6 -15.81 4.74 -5.12
N TRP A 7 -16.22 5.95 -4.73
CA TRP A 7 -15.44 6.79 -3.82
C TRP A 7 -15.04 6.09 -2.50
N PRO A 8 -15.96 5.45 -1.76
CA PRO A 8 -15.60 4.65 -0.58
C PRO A 8 -14.45 3.67 -0.81
N PHE A 9 -14.51 2.92 -1.90
CA PHE A 9 -13.47 1.95 -2.25
C PHE A 9 -12.16 2.66 -2.62
N LEU A 10 -12.22 3.69 -3.46
CA LEU A 10 -11.02 4.43 -3.87
C LEU A 10 -10.31 5.07 -2.68
N HIS A 11 -11.06 5.68 -1.76
CA HIS A 11 -10.46 6.29 -0.58
C HIS A 11 -9.78 5.24 0.29
N TYR A 12 -10.44 4.11 0.58
CA TYR A 12 -9.80 2.97 1.24
C TYR A 12 -8.52 2.54 0.51
N TRP A 13 -8.59 2.39 -0.81
CA TRP A 13 -7.49 1.92 -1.65
C TRP A 13 -6.27 2.85 -1.58
N LEU A 14 -6.49 4.17 -1.66
CA LEU A 14 -5.42 5.17 -1.57
C LEU A 14 -4.65 5.10 -0.25
N TYR A 15 -5.33 4.80 0.87
CA TYR A 15 -4.66 4.57 2.16
C TYR A 15 -3.95 3.22 2.23
N ALA A 16 -4.68 2.14 1.94
CA ALA A 16 -4.24 0.78 2.25
C ALA A 16 -3.16 0.26 1.28
N ALA A 17 -3.15 0.77 0.04
CA ALA A 17 -2.32 0.23 -1.03
C ALA A 17 -1.03 1.04 -1.28
N PHE A 18 -0.97 2.31 -0.88
CA PHE A 18 0.17 3.22 -1.13
C PHE A 18 0.87 3.73 0.13
N PRO A 19 1.30 2.86 1.07
CA PRO A 19 1.93 3.30 2.31
C PRO A 19 3.34 3.90 2.11
N HIS A 20 3.97 3.66 0.94
CA HIS A 20 5.27 4.23 0.58
C HIS A 20 5.16 5.66 0.03
N CYS A 21 3.97 6.08 -0.41
CA CYS A 21 3.73 7.45 -0.83
C CYS A 21 3.39 8.32 0.39
N TYR A 22 4.37 8.62 1.25
CA TYR A 22 4.27 9.54 2.39
C TYR A 22 3.60 10.88 2.06
N GLY A 23 3.90 11.49 0.90
CA GLY A 23 3.26 12.71 0.44
C GLY A 23 1.75 12.54 0.30
N LEU A 24 1.33 11.42 -0.28
CA LEU A 24 -0.08 11.03 -0.39
C LEU A 24 -0.68 10.77 0.99
N GLN A 25 -0.02 9.98 1.85
CA GLN A 25 -0.53 9.66 3.19
C GLN A 25 -0.76 10.93 4.02
N ASN A 26 0.19 11.87 4.01
CA ASN A 26 0.07 13.16 4.70
C ASN A 26 -1.08 14.01 4.14
N TYR A 27 -1.24 14.04 2.82
CA TYR A 27 -2.34 14.77 2.18
C TYR A 27 -3.69 14.18 2.58
N LEU A 28 -3.84 12.86 2.47
CA LEU A 28 -5.07 12.17 2.82
C LEU A 28 -5.42 12.40 4.30
N LEU A 29 -4.48 12.21 5.23
CA LEU A 29 -4.71 12.44 6.67
C LEU A 29 -5.24 13.85 6.97
N LYS A 30 -4.79 14.85 6.21
CA LYS A 30 -5.17 16.24 6.42
C LYS A 30 -6.51 16.63 5.80
N TYR A 31 -6.80 16.15 4.60
CA TYR A 31 -7.92 16.64 3.79
C TYR A 31 -9.03 15.60 3.59
N LEU A 32 -8.69 14.33 3.66
CA LEU A 32 -9.56 13.19 3.39
C LEU A 32 -9.30 12.10 4.44
N PRO A 33 -9.50 12.38 5.75
CA PRO A 33 -9.18 11.44 6.80
C PRO A 33 -9.98 10.14 6.67
N TYR A 34 -9.42 9.09 7.24
CA TYR A 34 -10.01 7.75 7.20
C TYR A 34 -11.45 7.75 7.75
N SER A 35 -12.38 7.13 7.03
CA SER A 35 -13.77 6.95 7.48
C SER A 35 -14.04 5.50 7.87
N GLN A 36 -14.46 5.29 9.13
CA GLN A 36 -14.87 3.96 9.60
C GLN A 36 -16.08 3.41 8.82
N GLU A 37 -16.90 4.27 8.23
CA GLU A 37 -18.07 3.87 7.46
C GLU A 37 -17.72 2.94 6.30
N TRP A 38 -16.56 3.13 5.66
CA TRP A 38 -16.16 2.32 4.52
C TRP A 38 -15.54 0.98 4.91
N ILE A 39 -14.79 0.94 6.02
CA ILE A 39 -14.40 -0.34 6.62
C ILE A 39 -15.64 -1.17 6.89
N TYR A 40 -16.67 -0.57 7.47
CA TYR A 40 -17.90 -1.29 7.78
C TYR A 40 -18.65 -1.74 6.53
N GLN A 41 -18.64 -0.95 5.46
CA GLN A 41 -19.24 -1.35 4.17
C GLN A 41 -18.51 -2.52 3.50
N MET A 42 -17.18 -2.57 3.61
CA MET A 42 -16.35 -3.58 2.93
C MET A 42 -16.12 -4.84 3.77
N PHE A 43 -15.97 -4.69 5.08
CA PHE A 43 -15.51 -5.74 6.00
C PHE A 43 -16.48 -6.03 7.16
N GLY A 44 -17.64 -5.36 7.18
CA GLY A 44 -18.65 -5.52 8.22
C GLY A 44 -18.33 -4.75 9.50
N THR A 45 -19.31 -4.72 10.42
CA THR A 45 -19.24 -3.93 11.66
C THR A 45 -18.60 -4.65 12.83
N ASP A 46 -18.32 -5.95 12.72
CA ASP A 46 -17.71 -6.72 13.80
C ASP A 46 -16.19 -6.56 13.78
N THR A 47 -15.72 -5.48 14.41
CA THR A 47 -14.29 -5.16 14.46
C THR A 47 -13.49 -6.20 15.23
N LYS A 48 -14.11 -7.06 16.05
CA LYS A 48 -13.45 -8.00 16.95
C LYS A 48 -13.17 -9.38 16.37
N GLN A 49 -13.70 -9.70 15.20
CA GLN A 49 -13.41 -10.98 14.52
C GLN A 49 -12.11 -10.92 13.72
N GLU A 50 -11.43 -12.07 13.68
CA GLU A 50 -10.27 -12.32 12.83
C GLU A 50 -10.63 -12.09 11.36
N ILE A 51 -9.83 -11.30 10.66
CA ILE A 51 -10.22 -10.73 9.37
C ILE A 51 -9.89 -11.72 8.26
N THR A 52 -10.92 -12.09 7.49
CA THR A 52 -10.72 -12.75 6.19
C THR A 52 -10.57 -11.65 5.13
N PRO A 53 -9.44 -11.56 4.42
CA PRO A 53 -9.25 -10.54 3.40
C PRO A 53 -10.23 -10.74 2.25
N VAL A 54 -10.66 -9.64 1.65
CA VAL A 54 -11.39 -9.66 0.39
C VAL A 54 -10.40 -10.00 -0.72
N ILE A 55 -10.67 -11.08 -1.45
CA ILE A 55 -9.78 -11.60 -2.49
C ILE A 55 -10.23 -11.08 -3.86
N HIS A 56 -9.29 -10.47 -4.59
CA HIS A 56 -9.46 -10.15 -6.00
C HIS A 56 -8.36 -10.82 -6.82
N LYS A 57 -8.68 -11.27 -8.03
CA LYS A 57 -7.76 -12.00 -8.90
C LYS A 57 -7.61 -11.29 -10.23
N VAL A 58 -6.37 -11.09 -10.65
CA VAL A 58 -6.00 -10.49 -11.93
C VAL A 58 -5.03 -11.41 -12.63
N ALA A 59 -5.10 -11.48 -13.96
CA ALA A 59 -4.11 -12.19 -14.77
C ALA A 59 -3.41 -11.19 -15.70
N ILE A 60 -2.08 -11.14 -15.65
CA ILE A 60 -1.26 -10.33 -16.57
C ILE A 60 -0.14 -11.21 -17.11
N ASP A 61 0.16 -11.14 -18.42
CA ASP A 61 1.26 -11.86 -19.07
C ASP A 61 1.35 -13.36 -18.69
N GLY A 62 0.20 -14.01 -18.46
CA GLY A 62 0.12 -15.42 -18.07
C GLY A 62 0.42 -15.74 -16.60
N LYS A 63 0.62 -14.73 -15.75
CA LYS A 63 0.79 -14.86 -14.30
C LYS A 63 -0.51 -14.56 -13.56
N GLU A 64 -0.82 -15.32 -12.51
CA GLU A 64 -1.94 -15.01 -11.62
C GLU A 64 -1.46 -14.11 -10.49
N ILE A 65 -2.13 -12.97 -10.32
CA ILE A 65 -1.95 -12.06 -9.19
C ILE A 65 -3.20 -12.12 -8.32
N ILE A 66 -3.00 -12.42 -7.05
CA ILE A 66 -4.03 -12.40 -6.02
C ILE A 66 -3.80 -11.16 -5.16
N ILE A 67 -4.80 -10.30 -5.09
CA ILE A 67 -4.85 -9.11 -4.25
C ILE A 67 -5.68 -9.44 -3.02
N GLN A 68 -5.07 -9.32 -1.85
CA GLN A 68 -5.69 -9.56 -0.56
C GLN A 68 -5.91 -8.23 0.14
N MET A 69 -7.16 -7.78 0.16
CA MET A 69 -7.56 -6.52 0.79
C MET A 69 -7.99 -6.80 2.24
N TYR A 70 -7.25 -6.26 3.20
CA TYR A 70 -7.60 -6.24 4.63
C TYR A 70 -8.15 -4.85 4.99
N ARG A 71 -8.52 -4.58 6.25
CA ARG A 71 -9.19 -3.30 6.56
C ARG A 71 -8.24 -2.11 6.46
N TYR A 72 -6.98 -2.31 6.81
CA TYR A 72 -6.00 -1.22 6.84
C TYR A 72 -4.85 -1.39 5.86
N HIS A 73 -4.71 -2.55 5.22
CA HIS A 73 -3.64 -2.79 4.25
C HIS A 73 -4.02 -3.73 3.12
N VAL A 74 -3.18 -3.76 2.10
CA VAL A 74 -3.26 -4.69 0.96
C VAL A 74 -1.99 -5.52 0.87
N GLU A 75 -2.15 -6.81 0.57
CA GLU A 75 -1.08 -7.75 0.24
C GLU A 75 -1.27 -8.32 -1.16
N TYR A 76 -0.16 -8.69 -1.80
CA TYR A 76 -0.17 -9.28 -3.13
C TYR A 76 0.48 -10.66 -3.09
N ARG A 77 -0.04 -11.56 -3.91
CA ARG A 77 0.61 -12.83 -4.23
C ARG A 77 0.68 -13.00 -5.73
N MET A 78 1.82 -13.50 -6.23
CA MET A 78 2.01 -13.83 -7.63
C MET A 78 2.44 -15.29 -7.73
N ASP A 79 1.68 -16.09 -8.49
CA ASP A 79 1.88 -17.54 -8.65
C ASP A 79 2.03 -18.27 -7.30
N GLY A 80 1.19 -17.88 -6.33
CA GLY A 80 1.14 -18.46 -4.99
C GLY A 80 2.22 -17.97 -4.02
N LYS A 81 3.13 -17.08 -4.43
CA LYS A 81 4.17 -16.50 -3.57
C LYS A 81 3.80 -15.09 -3.11
N GLU A 82 4.07 -14.79 -1.85
CA GLU A 82 3.90 -13.44 -1.30
C GLU A 82 4.82 -12.44 -2.00
N LEU A 83 4.25 -11.30 -2.37
CA LEU A 83 4.96 -10.17 -2.94
C LEU A 83 5.10 -9.09 -1.87
N TYR A 84 6.35 -8.83 -1.51
CA TYR A 84 6.73 -7.75 -0.59
C TYR A 84 7.55 -6.66 -1.30
N LYS A 85 7.84 -6.83 -2.59
CA LYS A 85 8.51 -5.82 -3.43
C LYS A 85 7.72 -5.60 -4.72
N PRO A 86 7.69 -4.36 -5.24
CA PRO A 86 7.23 -4.12 -6.59
C PRO A 86 8.01 -4.95 -7.61
N CYS A 87 7.32 -5.44 -8.65
CA CYS A 87 7.91 -6.38 -9.61
C CYS A 87 7.25 -6.38 -11.00
N ILE A 88 6.31 -5.47 -11.26
CA ILE A 88 5.56 -5.41 -12.52
C ILE A 88 6.02 -4.21 -13.32
N SER A 89 6.26 -4.38 -14.62
CA SER A 89 6.57 -3.24 -15.48
C SER A 89 5.33 -2.35 -15.70
N TYR A 90 5.51 -1.02 -15.67
CA TYR A 90 4.45 -0.08 -16.04
C TYR A 90 3.82 -0.41 -17.41
N HIS A 91 4.66 -0.83 -18.37
CA HIS A 91 4.21 -1.19 -19.71
C HIS A 91 3.27 -2.39 -19.75
N ALA A 92 3.35 -3.30 -18.77
CA ALA A 92 2.46 -4.44 -18.68
C ALA A 92 1.04 -4.05 -18.27
N ILE A 93 0.87 -2.90 -17.59
CA ILE A 93 -0.44 -2.49 -17.06
C ILE A 93 -1.06 -1.28 -17.74
N LYS A 94 -0.28 -0.43 -18.44
CA LYS A 94 -0.77 0.84 -19.00
C LYS A 94 -1.94 0.74 -19.98
N SER A 95 -2.13 -0.42 -20.62
CA SER A 95 -3.23 -0.67 -21.56
C SER A 95 -4.40 -1.45 -20.95
N LEU A 96 -4.35 -1.74 -19.64
CA LEU A 96 -5.44 -2.40 -18.94
C LEU A 96 -6.59 -1.41 -18.66
N ASP A 97 -7.73 -1.94 -18.26
CA ASP A 97 -8.83 -1.11 -17.78
C ASP A 97 -8.44 -0.36 -16.49
N ASN A 98 -9.16 0.73 -16.22
CA ASN A 98 -8.83 1.63 -15.12
C ASN A 98 -8.81 0.93 -13.74
N ASP A 99 -9.74 -0.01 -13.48
CA ASP A 99 -9.78 -0.73 -12.21
C ASP A 99 -8.52 -1.59 -12.06
N THR A 100 -8.22 -2.42 -13.07
CA THR A 100 -7.05 -3.29 -13.05
C THR A 100 -5.74 -2.50 -12.98
N PHE A 101 -5.64 -1.39 -13.72
CA PHE A 101 -4.49 -0.49 -13.67
C PHE A 101 -4.23 0.00 -12.24
N MET A 102 -5.24 0.58 -11.59
CA MET A 102 -5.09 1.13 -10.24
C MET A 102 -4.85 0.05 -9.19
N LEU A 103 -5.39 -1.15 -9.39
CA LEU A 103 -5.20 -2.28 -8.50
C LEU A 103 -3.78 -2.86 -8.57
N LEU A 104 -3.07 -2.69 -9.69
CA LEU A 104 -1.69 -3.18 -9.84
C LEU A 104 -0.64 -2.08 -9.68
N LEU A 105 -1.05 -0.81 -9.68
CA LEU A 105 -0.19 0.36 -9.55
C LEU A 105 0.79 0.28 -8.34
N PRO A 106 0.40 -0.20 -7.15
CA PRO A 106 1.30 -0.28 -6.00
C PRO A 106 2.49 -1.23 -6.13
N ILE A 107 2.44 -2.16 -7.08
CA ILE A 107 3.48 -3.19 -7.27
C ILE A 107 4.24 -3.01 -8.60
N ILE A 108 4.14 -1.82 -9.20
CA ILE A 108 4.95 -1.48 -10.36
C ILE A 108 6.40 -1.25 -9.92
N ASP A 109 7.32 -1.96 -10.56
CA ASP A 109 8.74 -1.72 -10.41
C ASP A 109 9.17 -0.53 -11.28
N MET A 110 9.29 0.62 -10.65
CA MET A 110 9.72 1.86 -11.31
C MET A 110 11.25 1.89 -11.54
N PHE A 111 12.01 0.97 -10.96
CA PHE A 111 13.48 0.91 -11.05
C PHE A 111 14.00 0.08 -12.23
N GLU A 112 13.12 -0.60 -12.99
CA GLU A 112 13.55 -1.64 -13.95
C GLU A 112 14.33 -1.13 -15.18
N LYS A 113 14.50 0.19 -15.39
CA LYS A 113 15.53 0.78 -16.27
C LYS A 113 15.54 2.31 -16.22
N VAL A 114 16.65 2.85 -15.73
CA VAL A 114 17.12 4.21 -16.01
C VAL A 114 17.29 4.36 -17.52
N GLU A 115 16.24 4.83 -18.21
CA GLU A 115 16.30 5.64 -19.44
C GLU A 115 14.86 5.98 -19.87
N ASN A 116 14.49 7.23 -19.60
CA ASN A 116 13.18 7.88 -19.76
C ASN A 116 12.26 7.74 -18.54
N ASP A 117 12.16 8.83 -17.76
CA ASP A 117 11.01 9.16 -16.91
C ASP A 117 9.75 8.67 -17.60
N TYR A 118 8.92 7.86 -16.92
CA TYR A 118 7.65 7.36 -17.45
C TYR A 118 6.75 8.56 -17.79
N PRO A 119 6.82 9.13 -19.02
CA PRO A 119 6.31 10.48 -19.25
C PRO A 119 4.79 10.48 -19.27
N ASP A 120 4.22 9.28 -19.45
CA ASP A 120 2.80 9.00 -19.51
C ASP A 120 2.20 8.67 -18.15
N LEU A 121 2.98 8.38 -17.08
CA LEU A 121 2.42 7.98 -15.79
C LEU A 121 1.50 9.07 -15.22
N LYS A 122 2.01 10.28 -15.06
CA LYS A 122 1.21 11.41 -14.55
C LYS A 122 -0.02 11.71 -15.41
N PRO A 123 0.09 11.82 -16.75
CA PRO A 123 -1.09 11.93 -17.62
C PRO A 123 -2.11 10.79 -17.46
N ASP A 124 -1.64 9.54 -17.34
CA ASP A 124 -2.52 8.37 -17.17
C ASP A 124 -3.20 8.38 -15.80
N LEU A 125 -2.46 8.68 -14.72
CA LEU A 125 -3.03 8.87 -13.38
C LEU A 125 -4.11 9.95 -13.39
N HIS A 126 -3.84 11.09 -14.03
CA HIS A 126 -4.81 12.18 -14.15
C HIS A 126 -6.08 11.73 -14.88
N ARG A 127 -5.91 11.14 -16.07
CA ARG A 127 -7.02 10.63 -16.89
C ARG A 127 -7.87 9.61 -16.14
N ILE A 128 -7.23 8.67 -15.44
CA ILE A 128 -7.90 7.60 -14.71
C ILE A 128 -8.63 8.16 -13.50
N LEU A 129 -7.95 8.92 -12.64
CA LEU A 129 -8.53 9.48 -11.42
C LEU A 129 -9.66 10.49 -11.72
N ALA A 130 -9.58 11.23 -12.83
CA ALA A 130 -10.66 12.11 -13.29
C ALA A 130 -11.97 11.36 -13.64
N GLN A 131 -11.89 10.05 -13.87
CA GLN A 131 -13.03 9.18 -14.18
C GLN A 131 -13.54 8.40 -12.95
N THR A 132 -12.98 8.67 -11.77
CA THR A 132 -13.35 8.00 -10.51
C THR A 132 -14.37 8.80 -9.69
N GLY A 133 -14.70 8.28 -8.51
CA GLY A 133 -15.47 9.00 -7.49
C GLY A 133 -14.67 10.07 -6.72
N LEU A 134 -13.40 10.30 -7.05
CA LEU A 134 -12.56 11.28 -6.35
C LEU A 134 -13.12 12.72 -6.48
N PRO A 135 -13.25 13.48 -5.38
CA PRO A 135 -13.64 14.88 -5.46
C PRO A 135 -12.59 15.67 -6.25
N LYS A 136 -13.06 16.48 -7.21
CA LYS A 136 -12.22 17.12 -8.22
C LYS A 136 -11.20 18.09 -7.64
N GLU A 137 -11.51 18.69 -6.50
CA GLU A 137 -10.64 19.59 -5.74
C GLU A 137 -9.36 18.91 -5.25
N HIS A 138 -9.36 17.57 -5.11
CA HIS A 138 -8.20 16.79 -4.65
C HIS A 138 -7.43 16.11 -5.78
N LEU A 139 -7.96 16.15 -7.00
CA LEU A 139 -7.42 15.40 -8.14
C LEU A 139 -5.94 15.73 -8.41
N GLU A 140 -5.61 17.00 -8.55
CA GLU A 140 -4.25 17.43 -8.90
C GLU A 140 -3.24 17.06 -7.82
N ASP A 141 -3.57 17.28 -6.55
CA ASP A 141 -2.68 16.99 -5.44
C ASP A 141 -2.46 15.48 -5.26
N ILE A 142 -3.51 14.67 -5.42
CA ILE A 142 -3.40 13.21 -5.33
C ILE A 142 -2.60 12.65 -6.52
N VAL A 143 -2.85 13.14 -7.74
CA VAL A 143 -2.05 12.77 -8.93
C VAL A 143 -0.59 13.11 -8.70
N TYR A 144 -0.29 14.34 -8.23
CA TYR A 144 1.06 14.76 -7.93
C TYR A 144 1.72 13.88 -6.86
N SER A 145 0.99 13.58 -5.78
CA SER A 145 1.53 12.80 -4.67
C SER A 145 1.79 11.34 -5.05
N LEU A 146 0.94 10.73 -5.88
CA LEU A 146 1.15 9.39 -6.42
C LEU A 146 2.33 9.37 -7.40
N ASP A 147 2.41 10.35 -8.30
CA ASP A 147 3.49 10.47 -9.28
C ASP A 147 4.85 10.55 -8.59
N ILE A 148 4.99 11.45 -7.62
CA ILE A 148 6.22 11.60 -6.83
C ILE A 148 6.50 10.36 -5.96
N GLY A 149 5.51 9.83 -5.26
CA GLY A 149 5.69 8.68 -4.38
C GLY A 149 6.08 7.40 -5.14
N LEU A 150 5.57 7.20 -6.36
CA LEU A 150 5.90 6.03 -7.17
C LEU A 150 7.25 6.18 -7.90
N LEU A 151 7.56 7.37 -8.43
CA LEU A 151 8.79 7.59 -9.22
C LEU A 151 10.02 7.89 -8.39
N HIS A 152 9.85 8.59 -7.28
CA HIS A 152 10.94 9.19 -6.53
C HIS A 152 11.00 8.70 -5.09
N ASP A 153 10.11 7.78 -4.68
CA ASP A 153 10.01 7.31 -3.28
C ASP A 153 9.90 8.51 -2.31
N ASP A 154 9.11 9.52 -2.70
CA ASP A 154 9.02 10.83 -2.04
C ASP A 154 10.35 11.56 -1.82
N GLY A 155 11.35 11.28 -2.67
CA GLY A 155 12.62 12.01 -2.74
C GLY A 155 13.64 11.62 -1.67
N ALA A 156 13.50 10.46 -1.01
CA ALA A 156 14.42 10.04 0.04
C ALA A 156 15.39 8.95 -0.46
N GLU A 157 16.69 9.24 -0.44
CA GLU A 157 17.73 8.20 -0.36
C GLU A 157 17.60 7.35 0.93
N ASP A 158 16.74 7.80 1.86
CA ASP A 158 16.40 7.25 3.17
C ASP A 158 14.90 6.84 3.26
N ALA A 159 14.42 5.96 2.38
CA ALA A 159 13.09 5.34 2.49
C ALA A 159 13.20 3.83 2.79
N PRO A 160 12.21 3.22 3.46
CA PRO A 160 12.20 1.78 3.66
C PRO A 160 11.90 1.06 2.35
N LEU A 161 12.70 0.04 2.03
CA LEU A 161 12.62 -0.67 0.75
C LEU A 161 11.33 -1.49 0.60
N TRP A 162 10.77 -1.96 1.72
CA TRP A 162 9.50 -2.68 1.76
C TRP A 162 8.93 -2.73 3.17
N TYR A 163 7.66 -3.12 3.24
CA TYR A 163 6.86 -3.13 4.46
C TYR A 163 6.33 -4.55 4.68
N LEU A 164 6.40 -5.01 5.92
CA LEU A 164 5.59 -6.13 6.39
C LEU A 164 4.50 -5.60 7.28
N ARG A 165 3.32 -6.22 7.20
CA ARG A 165 2.12 -5.75 7.87
C ARG A 165 1.42 -6.94 8.49
N GLN A 166 0.86 -6.70 9.67
CA GLN A 166 0.01 -7.66 10.33
C GLN A 166 -1.10 -6.92 11.07
N GLU A 167 -2.33 -7.18 10.64
CA GLU A 167 -3.52 -6.56 11.20
C GLU A 167 -4.11 -7.44 12.32
N THR A 168 -4.54 -6.80 13.40
CA THR A 168 -5.43 -7.37 14.42
C THR A 168 -6.81 -6.74 14.31
N ALA A 169 -7.74 -7.16 15.17
CA ALA A 169 -9.07 -6.55 15.26
C ALA A 169 -9.06 -5.00 15.33
N THR A 170 -8.04 -4.41 15.96
CA THR A 170 -8.04 -2.99 16.35
C THR A 170 -6.83 -2.21 15.85
N SER A 171 -5.81 -2.90 15.34
CA SER A 171 -4.49 -2.31 15.15
C SER A 171 -3.78 -2.89 13.92
N LEU A 172 -3.00 -2.07 13.25
CA LEU A 172 -2.09 -2.50 12.19
C LEU A 172 -0.65 -2.38 12.68
N TYR A 173 0.05 -3.50 12.74
CA TYR A 173 1.47 -3.55 13.05
C TYR A 173 2.26 -3.53 11.75
N ILE A 174 3.26 -2.66 11.67
CA ILE A 174 4.04 -2.39 10.47
C ILE A 174 5.51 -2.53 10.82
N ALA A 175 6.25 -3.26 9.98
CA ALA A 175 7.70 -3.33 10.02
C ALA A 175 8.26 -2.81 8.70
N GLU A 176 8.95 -1.67 8.76
CA GLU A 176 9.62 -1.01 7.65
C GLU A 176 11.07 -1.47 7.55
N TRP A 177 11.48 -1.99 6.40
CA TRP A 177 12.84 -2.48 6.22
C TRP A 177 13.79 -1.39 5.69
N TRP A 178 14.82 -1.07 6.46
CA TRP A 178 15.85 -0.08 6.15
C TRP A 178 17.17 -0.78 5.78
N PRO A 179 17.43 -1.06 4.49
CA PRO A 179 18.56 -1.90 4.08
C PRO A 179 19.93 -1.28 4.37
N TYR A 180 20.05 0.04 4.34
CA TYR A 180 21.33 0.74 4.51
C TYR A 180 21.90 0.62 5.92
N VAL A 181 21.03 0.64 6.93
CA VAL A 181 21.38 0.46 8.35
C VAL A 181 21.13 -0.98 8.83
N ARG A 182 20.52 -1.83 8.00
CA ARG A 182 20.04 -3.17 8.32
C ARG A 182 19.11 -3.20 9.54
N GLU A 183 18.13 -2.31 9.57
CA GLU A 183 17.19 -2.19 10.69
C GLU A 183 15.74 -2.30 10.22
N PHE A 184 14.89 -2.79 11.13
CA PHE A 184 13.46 -2.59 11.04
C PHE A 184 13.03 -1.44 11.94
N HIS A 185 12.22 -0.53 11.40
CA HIS A 185 11.38 0.35 12.21
C HIS A 185 10.03 -0.32 12.38
N LEU A 186 9.68 -0.66 13.62
CA LEU A 186 8.41 -1.29 13.95
C LEU A 186 7.52 -0.29 14.63
N TYR A 187 6.31 -0.16 14.10
CA TYR A 187 5.29 0.63 14.74
C TYR A 187 3.90 0.05 14.60
N CYS A 188 3.00 0.54 15.44
CA CYS A 188 1.60 0.16 15.44
C CYS A 188 0.74 1.38 15.13
N GLN A 189 -0.32 1.19 14.35
CA GLN A 189 -1.37 2.17 14.15
C GLN A 189 -2.63 1.65 14.83
N ASN A 190 -3.10 2.36 15.84
CA ASN A 190 -4.37 2.07 16.52
C ASN A 190 -5.48 2.91 15.88
N PHE A 191 -6.54 2.25 15.41
CA PHE A 191 -7.65 2.91 14.73
C PHE A 191 -8.88 3.13 15.64
N LEU A 192 -8.79 2.75 16.92
CA LEU A 192 -9.84 2.92 17.93
C LEU A 192 -9.50 3.96 19.02
N SER A 193 -8.27 4.47 19.08
CA SER A 193 -7.86 5.52 20.01
C SER A 193 -7.02 6.58 19.32
N ASP A 194 -7.26 7.86 19.65
CA ASP A 194 -6.39 8.97 19.27
C ASP A 194 -5.05 8.95 20.03
N ASP A 195 -4.93 8.11 21.07
CA ASP A 195 -3.68 7.86 21.77
C ASP A 195 -2.72 7.07 20.89
N ILE A 196 -1.57 7.68 20.60
CA ILE A 196 -0.37 7.09 20.01
C ILE A 196 0.32 6.25 21.10
N ASP A 197 -0.39 5.31 21.72
CA ASP A 197 0.21 4.28 22.57
C ASP A 197 0.55 3.11 21.66
N SER A 198 1.59 3.30 20.86
CA SER A 198 1.93 2.35 19.83
C SER A 198 3.42 2.27 19.72
N LEU A 199 3.93 1.06 19.96
CA LEU A 199 5.24 0.56 19.56
C LEU A 199 5.92 1.49 18.55
N ASN A 200 7.12 1.97 18.87
CA ASN A 200 7.97 2.70 17.94
C ASN A 200 9.40 2.33 18.30
N ILE A 201 9.89 1.27 17.66
CA ILE A 201 11.18 0.66 17.99
C ILE A 201 11.98 0.40 16.74
N TYR A 202 13.30 0.49 16.88
CA TYR A 202 14.26 0.13 15.85
C TYR A 202 14.94 -1.17 16.26
N ILE A 203 14.95 -2.16 15.38
CA ILE A 203 15.54 -3.47 15.63
C ILE A 203 16.54 -3.79 14.52
N SER A 204 17.82 -3.92 14.87
CA SER A 204 18.85 -4.33 13.92
C SER A 204 18.73 -5.82 13.58
N VAL A 205 18.81 -6.14 12.29
CA VAL A 205 18.80 -7.51 11.78
C VAL A 205 20.19 -8.11 11.93
N PRO A 206 20.35 -9.23 12.67
CA PRO A 206 21.65 -9.87 12.84
C PRO A 206 22.33 -10.19 11.50
N GLU A 207 23.65 -10.19 11.51
CA GLU A 207 24.43 -10.54 10.33
C GLU A 207 24.14 -11.99 9.91
N GLY A 208 23.96 -12.22 8.61
CA GLY A 208 23.63 -13.53 8.06
C GLY A 208 22.15 -13.95 8.19
N GLU A 209 21.32 -13.20 8.92
CA GLU A 209 19.87 -13.44 8.89
C GLU A 209 19.21 -12.85 7.63
N ASP A 210 18.24 -13.60 7.10
CA ASP A 210 17.35 -13.13 6.06
C ASP A 210 16.39 -12.09 6.65
N ALA A 211 16.44 -10.87 6.14
CA ALA A 211 15.66 -9.75 6.68
C ALA A 211 14.16 -10.01 6.58
N TYR A 212 13.67 -10.66 5.53
CA TYR A 212 12.24 -10.95 5.36
C TYR A 212 11.75 -11.92 6.44
N LEU A 213 12.46 -13.03 6.64
CA LEU A 213 12.10 -14.01 7.68
C LEU A 213 12.24 -13.42 9.10
N PHE A 214 13.27 -12.61 9.33
CA PHE A 214 13.43 -11.87 10.59
C PHE A 214 12.24 -10.93 10.83
N GLY A 215 11.85 -10.15 9.83
CA GLY A 215 10.72 -9.22 9.88
C GLY A 215 9.39 -9.90 10.21
N LYS A 216 9.13 -11.08 9.63
CA LYS A 216 7.92 -11.87 9.95
C LYS A 216 7.94 -12.36 11.39
N ARG A 217 9.11 -12.77 11.90
CA ARG A 217 9.30 -13.24 13.27
C ARG A 217 9.05 -12.12 14.28
N ILE A 218 9.69 -10.96 14.11
CA ILE A 218 9.53 -9.84 15.05
C ILE A 218 8.10 -9.30 15.08
N LEU A 219 7.40 -9.24 13.93
CA LEU A 219 5.98 -8.89 13.91
C LEU A 219 5.16 -9.89 14.72
N SER A 220 5.42 -11.19 14.55
CA SER A 220 4.73 -12.26 15.31
C SER A 220 4.95 -12.16 16.82
N GLU A 221 6.16 -11.78 17.25
CA GLU A 221 6.52 -11.66 18.67
C GLU A 221 5.92 -10.42 19.36
N HIS A 222 5.68 -9.34 18.62
CA HIS A 222 5.22 -8.05 19.16
C HIS A 222 3.70 -7.84 19.06
N LEU A 223 2.96 -8.87 18.65
CA LEU A 223 1.49 -8.89 18.63
C LEU A 223 0.86 -9.34 19.96
N LEU A 224 1.68 -9.67 20.96
CA LEU A 224 1.28 -10.21 22.27
C LEU A 224 1.13 -9.14 23.34
#